data_AF-A0AA41T4Z6-F1
#
_entry.id   AF-A0AA41T4Z6-F1
#
_cell.length_a   1.000
_cell.length_b   1.000
_cell.length_c   1.000
_cell.angle_alpha   90.00
_cell.angle_beta   90.00
_cell.angle_gamma   90.00
#
_symmetry.space_group_name_H-M   'P 1'
#
loop_
_entity.id
_entity.type
_entity.pdbx_description
1 polymer ?
#
loop_
_entity_poly.entity_id
_entity_poly.type
_entity_poly.pdbx_seq_one_letter_code
_entity_poly.pdbx_strand_id
1 'polypeptide(L)'
;MEKSSNITVFILLGLSHNKNIEILCFVLLLVCYIAIWMGNVLIMVSITCTQLINQPMYFFLNYLSLSDLCYTSTVSPKLMTDLLVEEKTISYNNCMAQLFTTHLFGGMEIFILMGMAYDCYVAICKPLHYAAIMNRQRCNTIILACWTWGFVHSASQFLALYSYHSVAPMR
;
A
#
# COMPACT_ATOMS: atom_id res chain seq x y z
N MET A 1 28.63 26.29 -22.27
CA MET A 1 27.52 25.36 -22.50
C MET A 1 27.20 24.69 -21.18
N GLU A 2 26.02 25.03 -20.67
CA GLU A 2 25.51 24.77 -19.33
C GLU A 2 25.37 23.27 -19.08
N LYS A 3 25.97 22.79 -17.99
CA LYS A 3 25.87 21.39 -17.57
C LYS A 3 24.51 21.24 -16.90
N SER A 4 23.50 20.83 -17.66
CA SER A 4 22.18 20.46 -17.14
C SER A 4 22.35 19.37 -16.10
N SER A 5 22.37 19.75 -14.82
CA SER A 5 22.34 18.80 -13.71
C SER A 5 20.94 18.21 -13.64
N ASN A 6 20.70 17.20 -14.48
CA ASN A 6 19.60 16.26 -14.28
C ASN A 6 19.79 15.68 -12.88
N ILE A 7 18.92 16.05 -11.94
CA ILE A 7 18.87 15.47 -10.60
C ILE A 7 18.27 14.07 -10.77
N THR A 8 19.06 13.16 -11.31
CA THR A 8 18.62 11.80 -11.68
C THR A 8 18.65 10.82 -10.52
N VAL A 9 19.16 11.25 -9.37
CA VAL A 9 19.44 10.42 -8.20
C VAL A 9 18.99 11.14 -6.95
N PHE A 10 18.00 10.57 -6.27
CA PHE A 10 17.67 10.96 -4.89
C PHE A 10 18.58 10.15 -3.96
N ILE A 11 19.40 10.85 -3.19
CA ILE A 11 20.19 10.24 -2.11
C ILE A 11 19.28 10.16 -0.90
N LEU A 12 18.85 8.95 -0.55
CA LEU A 12 18.17 8.75 0.72
C LEU A 12 19.22 8.89 1.82
N LEU A 13 19.21 10.02 2.54
CA LEU A 13 20.10 10.20 3.69
C LEU A 13 19.87 9.04 4.66
N GLY A 14 20.89 8.22 4.89
CA GLY A 14 20.76 6.97 5.64
C GLY A 14 20.03 7.16 6.97
N LEU A 15 19.19 6.17 7.34
CA LEU A 15 18.39 6.22 8.57
C LEU A 15 19.25 6.46 9.84
N SER A 16 20.52 6.07 9.80
CA SER A 16 21.51 6.34 10.85
C SER A 16 22.93 6.34 10.29
N HIS A 17 23.83 7.11 10.91
CA HIS A 17 25.27 7.12 10.58
C HIS A 17 26.02 5.90 11.19
N ASN A 18 25.37 5.14 12.07
CA ASN A 18 25.97 4.02 12.79
C ASN A 18 25.55 2.68 12.17
N LYS A 19 26.52 1.94 11.61
CA LYS A 19 26.32 0.62 10.97
C LYS A 19 25.60 -0.39 11.88
N ASN A 20 25.78 -0.33 13.20
CA ASN A 20 25.09 -1.22 14.13
C ASN A 20 23.57 -0.96 14.18
N ILE A 21 23.14 0.29 14.03
CA ILE A 21 21.73 0.67 14.02
C ILE A 21 21.07 0.22 12.71
N GLU A 22 21.76 0.35 11.57
CA GLU A 22 21.25 -0.11 10.27
C GLU A 22 21.07 -1.63 10.24
N ILE A 23 22.00 -2.41 10.80
CA ILE A 23 21.88 -3.86 10.95
C ILE A 23 20.69 -4.22 11.83
N LEU A 24 20.51 -3.52 12.96
CA LEU A 24 19.36 -3.75 13.84
C LEU A 24 18.03 -3.44 13.13
N CYS A 25 17.96 -2.33 12.40
CA CYS A 25 16.80 -1.98 11.56
C CYS A 25 16.53 -3.04 10.48
N PHE A 26 17.57 -3.54 9.81
CA PHE A 26 17.44 -4.59 8.81
C PHE A 26 16.83 -5.87 9.41
N VAL A 27 17.34 -6.33 10.55
CA VAL A 27 16.81 -7.52 11.23
C VAL A 27 15.36 -7.30 11.66
N LEU A 28 15.05 -6.14 12.24
CA LEU A 28 13.67 -5.81 12.65
C LEU A 28 12.72 -5.79 11.44
N LEU A 29 13.11 -5.14 10.34
CA LEU A 29 12.30 -5.08 9.12
C LEU A 29 12.12 -6.46 8.48
N LEU A 30 13.16 -7.32 8.51
CA LEU A 30 13.05 -8.70 8.03
C LEU A 30 12.04 -9.50 8.85
N VAL A 31 12.08 -9.39 10.18
CA VAL A 31 11.13 -10.08 11.07
C VAL A 31 9.71 -9.56 10.84
N CYS A 32 9.53 -8.24 10.74
CA CYS A 32 8.23 -7.65 10.41
C CYS A 32 7.72 -8.11 9.04
N TYR A 33 8.59 -8.13 8.02
CA TYR A 33 8.26 -8.60 6.68
C TYR A 33 7.70 -10.02 6.71
N ILE A 34 8.44 -10.96 7.31
CA ILE A 34 8.02 -12.36 7.41
C ILE A 34 6.71 -12.46 8.21
N ALA A 35 6.57 -11.74 9.31
CA ALA A 35 5.37 -11.78 10.14
C ALA A 35 4.13 -11.27 9.38
N ILE A 36 4.23 -10.14 8.67
CA ILE A 36 3.14 -9.58 7.86
C ILE A 36 2.78 -10.54 6.73
N TRP A 37 3.77 -11.10 6.04
CA TRP A 37 3.55 -12.06 4.96
C TRP A 37 2.83 -13.30 5.45
N MET A 38 3.36 -13.93 6.51
CA MET A 38 2.78 -15.12 7.11
C MET A 38 1.37 -14.86 7.64
N GLY A 39 1.14 -13.71 8.30
CA GLY A 39 -0.16 -13.32 8.83
C GLY A 39 -1.21 -13.17 7.72
N ASN A 40 -0.91 -12.42 6.67
CA ASN A 40 -1.84 -12.18 5.58
C ASN A 40 -2.11 -13.43 4.73
N VAL A 41 -1.09 -14.27 4.49
CA VAL A 41 -1.28 -15.57 3.83
C VAL A 41 -2.16 -16.49 4.68
N LEU A 42 -1.90 -16.57 5.99
CA LEU A 42 -2.70 -17.39 6.90
C LEU A 42 -4.17 -16.97 6.91
N ILE A 43 -4.43 -15.66 6.90
CA ILE A 43 -5.78 -15.10 6.78
C ILE A 43 -6.46 -15.54 5.48
N MET A 44 -5.80 -15.34 4.33
CA MET A 44 -6.35 -15.73 3.02
C MET A 44 -6.65 -17.23 2.95
N VAL A 45 -5.72 -18.06 3.41
CA VAL A 45 -5.88 -19.52 3.46
C VAL A 45 -7.04 -19.88 4.39
N SER A 46 -7.14 -19.28 5.56
CA SER A 46 -8.23 -19.56 6.51
C SER A 46 -9.60 -19.23 5.92
N ILE A 47 -9.75 -18.06 5.29
CA ILE A 47 -11.00 -17.64 4.63
C ILE A 47 -11.40 -18.61 3.52
N THR A 48 -10.41 -19.06 2.73
CA THR A 48 -10.64 -19.97 1.60
C THR A 48 -10.97 -21.37 2.06
N CYS A 49 -10.23 -21.92 3.03
CA CYS A 49 -10.45 -23.26 3.59
C CYS A 49 -11.81 -23.39 4.28
N THR A 50 -12.25 -22.37 5.02
CA THR A 50 -13.55 -22.39 5.71
C THR A 50 -14.70 -21.92 4.79
N GLN A 51 -14.43 -21.61 3.52
CA GLN A 51 -15.43 -21.09 2.56
C GLN A 51 -16.19 -19.84 3.06
N LEU A 52 -15.59 -19.10 4.00
CA LEU A 52 -16.16 -17.89 4.62
C LEU A 52 -16.20 -16.71 3.66
N ILE A 53 -15.56 -16.83 2.50
CA ILE A 53 -15.47 -15.77 1.49
C ILE A 53 -16.83 -15.24 1.06
N ASN A 54 -17.91 -16.02 1.19
CA ASN A 54 -19.27 -15.60 0.84
C ASN A 54 -19.81 -14.49 1.74
N GLN A 55 -19.28 -14.32 2.95
CA GLN A 55 -19.67 -13.23 3.82
C GLN A 55 -18.93 -11.93 3.45
N PRO A 56 -19.63 -10.78 3.40
CA PRO A 56 -19.06 -9.49 3.01
C PRO A 56 -17.80 -9.09 3.80
N MET A 57 -17.82 -9.24 5.13
CA MET A 57 -16.66 -8.94 5.97
C MET A 57 -15.40 -9.71 5.56
N TYR A 58 -15.49 -11.04 5.44
CA TYR A 58 -14.35 -11.87 5.04
C TYR A 58 -13.95 -11.67 3.58
N PHE A 59 -14.89 -11.29 2.71
CA PHE A 59 -14.59 -10.88 1.35
C PHE A 59 -13.68 -9.64 1.33
N PHE A 60 -14.06 -8.57 2.03
CA PHE A 60 -13.22 -7.36 2.13
C PHE A 60 -11.87 -7.66 2.77
N LEU A 61 -11.85 -8.49 3.82
CA LEU A 61 -10.64 -8.85 4.54
C LEU A 61 -9.66 -9.65 3.67
N ASN A 62 -10.16 -10.52 2.79
CA ASN A 62 -9.32 -11.22 1.80
C ASN A 62 -8.67 -10.26 0.79
N TYR A 63 -9.39 -9.23 0.33
CA TYR A 63 -8.82 -8.19 -0.54
C TYR A 63 -7.85 -7.27 0.19
N LEU A 64 -8.10 -6.98 1.47
CA LEU A 64 -7.19 -6.24 2.33
C LEU A 64 -5.86 -6.99 2.46
N SER A 65 -5.90 -8.28 2.82
CA SER A 65 -4.69 -9.11 2.92
C SER A 65 -3.93 -9.24 1.61
N LEU A 66 -4.62 -9.31 0.46
CA LEU A 66 -3.97 -9.28 -0.84
C LEU A 66 -3.27 -7.95 -1.11
N SER A 67 -3.92 -6.82 -0.79
CA SER A 67 -3.34 -5.48 -0.89
C SER A 67 -2.08 -5.35 -0.02
N ASP A 68 -2.16 -5.78 1.23
CA ASP A 68 -1.04 -5.74 2.17
C ASP A 68 0.16 -6.55 1.68
N LEU A 69 -0.08 -7.73 1.09
CA LEU A 69 0.99 -8.56 0.51
C LEU A 69 1.66 -7.85 -0.67
N CYS A 70 0.86 -7.28 -1.59
CA CYS A 70 1.38 -6.51 -2.73
C CYS A 70 2.18 -5.28 -2.27
N TYR A 71 1.66 -4.54 -1.29
CA TYR A 71 2.30 -3.37 -0.71
C TYR A 71 3.63 -3.73 -0.06
N THR A 72 3.61 -4.72 0.84
CA THR A 72 4.79 -5.20 1.57
C THR A 72 5.86 -5.75 0.62
N SER A 73 5.47 -6.52 -0.41
CA SER A 73 6.40 -7.04 -1.42
C SER A 73 7.00 -5.96 -2.33
N THR A 74 6.38 -4.79 -2.45
CA THR A 74 6.95 -3.67 -3.24
C THR A 74 7.85 -2.80 -2.38
N VAL A 75 7.42 -2.47 -1.16
CA VAL A 75 8.12 -1.51 -0.29
C VAL A 75 9.25 -2.15 0.51
N SER A 76 9.05 -3.34 1.08
CA SER A 76 10.01 -3.95 2.00
C SER A 76 11.32 -4.35 1.32
N PRO A 77 11.35 -5.01 0.14
CA PRO A 77 12.63 -5.36 -0.50
C PRO A 77 13.48 -4.15 -0.82
N LYS A 78 12.82 -3.05 -1.24
CA LYS A 78 13.47 -1.78 -1.55
C LYS A 78 14.13 -1.17 -0.31
N LEU A 79 13.37 -1.08 0.78
CA LEU A 79 13.86 -0.57 2.05
C LEU A 79 15.01 -1.43 2.62
N MET A 80 14.92 -2.75 2.46
CA MET A 80 15.97 -3.68 2.90
C MET A 80 17.24 -3.56 2.06
N THR A 81 17.13 -3.39 0.74
CA THR A 81 18.30 -3.14 -0.11
C THR A 81 18.95 -1.80 0.20
N ASP A 82 18.15 -0.77 0.51
CA ASP A 82 18.68 0.56 0.85
C ASP A 82 19.43 0.56 2.19
N LEU A 83 19.14 -0.37 3.10
CA LEU A 83 19.88 -0.52 4.37
C LEU A 83 21.20 -1.29 4.23
N LEU A 84 21.37 -2.08 3.17
CA LEU A 84 22.55 -2.91 2.93
C LEU A 84 23.60 -2.23 2.04
N VAL A 85 23.20 -1.26 1.22
CA VAL A 85 24.08 -0.60 0.24
C VAL A 85 24.62 0.73 0.80
N GLU A 86 25.94 0.93 0.74
CA GLU A 86 26.60 2.18 1.20
C GLU A 86 26.21 3.40 0.36
N GLU A 87 25.90 3.23 -0.93
CA GLU A 87 25.33 4.28 -1.80
C GLU A 87 23.81 4.09 -2.01
N LYS A 88 23.01 4.83 -1.22
CA LYS A 88 21.54 4.85 -1.26
C LYS A 88 21.00 5.65 -2.44
N THR A 89 21.23 5.15 -3.65
CA THR A 89 20.82 5.84 -4.88
C THR A 89 19.53 5.25 -5.44
N ILE A 90 18.42 5.94 -5.22
CA ILE A 90 17.16 5.63 -5.90
C ILE A 90 17.06 6.50 -7.15
N SER A 91 16.87 5.86 -8.30
CA SER A 91 16.48 6.55 -9.54
C SER A 91 15.13 7.24 -9.34
N TYR A 92 15.00 8.46 -9.86
CA TYR A 92 13.75 9.23 -9.81
C TYR A 92 12.52 8.41 -10.20
N ASN A 93 12.61 7.60 -11.25
CA ASN A 93 11.50 6.78 -11.72
C ASN A 93 11.07 5.71 -10.69
N ASN A 94 12.04 5.12 -9.98
CA ASN A 94 11.77 4.16 -8.91
C ASN A 94 11.19 4.84 -7.66
N CYS A 95 11.66 6.05 -7.32
CA CYS A 95 11.10 6.84 -6.22
C CYS A 95 9.64 7.19 -6.50
N MET A 96 9.36 7.69 -7.70
CA MET A 96 8.00 8.05 -8.11
C MET A 96 7.08 6.82 -8.18
N ALA A 97 7.57 5.69 -8.69
CA ALA A 97 6.81 4.44 -8.70
C ALA A 97 6.51 3.95 -7.26
N GLN A 98 7.47 4.03 -6.34
CA GLN A 98 7.26 3.65 -4.94
C GLN A 98 6.24 4.57 -4.25
N LEU A 99 6.35 5.88 -4.44
CA LEU A 99 5.43 6.85 -3.86
C LEU A 99 3.99 6.69 -4.41
N PHE A 100 3.86 6.50 -5.73
CA PHE A 100 2.58 6.19 -6.35
C PHE A 100 1.98 4.89 -5.80
N THR A 101 2.79 3.85 -5.67
CA THR A 101 2.38 2.55 -5.16
C THR A 101 1.94 2.62 -3.71
N THR A 102 2.70 3.33 -2.85
CA THR A 102 2.36 3.54 -1.44
C THR A 102 1.04 4.29 -1.27
N HIS A 103 0.81 5.36 -2.04
CA HIS A 103 -0.46 6.08 -1.97
C HIS A 103 -1.63 5.26 -2.53
N LEU A 104 -1.39 4.45 -3.56
CA LEU A 104 -2.44 3.64 -4.18
C LEU A 104 -2.93 2.54 -3.22
N PHE A 105 -1.99 1.78 -2.64
CA PHE A 105 -2.34 0.74 -1.68
C PHE A 105 -2.84 1.32 -0.35
N GLY A 106 -2.19 2.36 0.19
CA GLY A 106 -2.65 3.00 1.42
C GLY A 106 -4.04 3.64 1.27
N GLY A 107 -4.34 4.24 0.12
CA GLY A 107 -5.68 4.71 -0.20
C GLY A 107 -6.69 3.56 -0.27
N MET A 108 -6.35 2.50 -1.02
CA MET A 108 -7.20 1.32 -1.16
C MET A 108 -7.54 0.67 0.18
N GLU A 109 -6.56 0.50 1.08
CA GLU A 109 -6.73 -0.07 2.42
C GLU A 109 -7.75 0.73 3.24
N ILE A 110 -7.65 2.07 3.24
CA ILE A 110 -8.59 2.95 3.96
C ILE A 110 -10.02 2.75 3.45
N PHE A 111 -10.23 2.69 2.14
CA PHE A 111 -11.57 2.47 1.58
C PHE A 111 -12.11 1.07 1.85
N ILE A 112 -11.25 0.04 1.82
CA ILE A 112 -11.66 -1.32 2.20
C ILE A 112 -12.07 -1.36 3.68
N LEU A 113 -11.30 -0.75 4.58
CA LEU A 113 -11.63 -0.64 6.00
C LEU A 113 -12.95 0.12 6.21
N MET A 114 -13.18 1.19 5.45
CA MET A 114 -14.45 1.92 5.47
C MET A 114 -15.61 1.03 5.00
N GLY A 115 -15.41 0.22 3.96
CA GLY A 115 -16.37 -0.77 3.48
C GLY A 115 -16.71 -1.81 4.54
N MET A 116 -15.72 -2.31 5.28
CA MET A 116 -15.92 -3.22 6.42
C MET A 116 -16.67 -2.54 7.57
N ALA A 117 -16.35 -1.28 7.88
CA ALA A 117 -17.06 -0.52 8.91
C ALA A 117 -18.54 -0.29 8.51
N TYR A 118 -18.80 -0.04 7.23
CA TYR A 118 -20.14 0.08 6.69
C TYR A 118 -20.89 -1.26 6.76
N ASP A 119 -20.24 -2.38 6.47
CA ASP A 119 -20.81 -3.72 6.64
C ASP A 119 -21.29 -3.97 8.08
N CYS A 120 -20.41 -3.73 9.05
CA CYS A 120 -20.74 -3.83 10.48
C CYS A 120 -21.89 -2.89 10.86
N TYR A 121 -21.91 -1.67 10.34
CA TYR A 121 -22.99 -0.71 10.58
C TYR A 121 -24.35 -1.22 10.07
N VAL A 122 -24.42 -1.71 8.83
CA VAL A 122 -25.68 -2.22 8.25
C VAL A 122 -26.14 -3.48 8.97
N ALA A 123 -25.21 -4.37 9.35
CA ALA A 123 -25.53 -5.58 10.11
C ALA A 123 -26.20 -5.25 11.46
N ILE A 124 -25.71 -4.22 12.16
CA ILE A 124 -26.25 -3.80 13.46
C ILE A 124 -27.54 -2.98 13.30
N CYS A 125 -27.54 -1.97 12.42
CA CYS A 125 -28.64 -1.01 12.34
C CYS A 125 -29.82 -1.49 11.49
N LYS A 126 -29.63 -2.46 10.60
CA LYS A 126 -30.66 -2.93 9.65
C LYS A 126 -30.60 -4.45 9.42
N PRO A 127 -30.70 -5.30 10.47
CA PRO A 127 -30.51 -6.75 10.35
C PRO A 127 -31.50 -7.42 9.38
N LEU A 128 -32.79 -7.03 9.40
CA LEU A 128 -33.82 -7.60 8.49
C LEU A 128 -33.61 -7.26 7.01
N HIS A 129 -32.84 -6.24 6.70
CA HIS A 129 -32.54 -5.83 5.32
C HIS A 129 -31.08 -6.06 4.94
N TYR A 130 -30.28 -6.62 5.84
CA TYR A 130 -28.85 -6.83 5.63
C TYR A 130 -28.57 -7.63 4.35
N ALA A 131 -29.22 -8.78 4.16
CA ALA A 131 -29.01 -9.61 2.97
C ALA A 131 -29.43 -8.93 1.65
N ALA A 132 -30.36 -7.98 1.70
CA ALA A 132 -30.78 -7.20 0.53
C ALA A 132 -29.86 -6.01 0.25
N ILE A 133 -29.29 -5.42 1.30
CA ILE A 133 -28.39 -4.26 1.21
C ILE A 133 -26.96 -4.71 0.91
N MET A 134 -26.46 -5.74 1.58
CA MET A 134 -25.11 -6.26 1.44
C MET A 134 -25.13 -7.61 0.71
N ASN A 135 -25.03 -7.53 -0.62
CA ASN A 135 -24.91 -8.69 -1.50
C ASN A 135 -23.56 -8.63 -2.26
N ARG A 136 -23.13 -9.77 -2.80
CA ARG A 136 -21.88 -9.95 -3.55
C ARG A 136 -21.65 -8.89 -4.63
N GLN A 137 -22.69 -8.54 -5.38
CA GLN A 137 -22.63 -7.50 -6.41
C GLN A 137 -22.29 -6.13 -5.81
N ARG A 138 -22.85 -5.79 -4.64
CA ARG A 138 -22.54 -4.53 -3.95
C ARG A 138 -21.13 -4.55 -3.39
N CYS A 139 -20.68 -5.66 -2.79
CA CYS A 139 -19.29 -5.79 -2.34
C CYS A 139 -18.31 -5.60 -3.51
N ASN A 140 -18.56 -6.22 -4.67
CA ASN A 140 -17.75 -6.00 -5.88
C ASN A 140 -17.78 -4.55 -6.35
N THR A 141 -18.95 -3.91 -6.31
CA THR A 141 -19.09 -2.49 -6.69
C THR A 141 -18.32 -1.58 -5.74
N ILE A 142 -18.36 -1.86 -4.43
CA ILE A 142 -17.58 -1.13 -3.42
C ILE A 142 -16.09 -1.30 -3.70
N ILE A 143 -15.60 -2.53 -3.93
CA ILE A 143 -14.17 -2.76 -4.25
C ILE A 143 -13.76 -2.03 -5.52
N LEU A 144 -14.60 -2.06 -6.57
CA LEU A 144 -14.32 -1.33 -7.81
C LEU A 144 -14.26 0.18 -7.56
N ALA A 145 -15.18 0.71 -6.75
CA ALA A 145 -15.16 2.11 -6.34
C ALA A 145 -13.89 2.43 -5.54
N CYS A 146 -13.48 1.59 -4.59
CA CYS A 146 -12.22 1.73 -3.85
C CYS A 146 -11.02 1.78 -4.80
N TRP A 147 -10.98 0.92 -5.82
CA TRP A 147 -9.93 0.91 -6.84
C TRP A 147 -9.91 2.19 -7.67
N THR A 148 -11.06 2.62 -8.20
CA THR A 148 -11.15 3.85 -8.99
C THR A 148 -10.76 5.07 -8.18
N TRP A 149 -11.20 5.14 -6.92
CA TRP A 149 -10.89 6.25 -6.04
C TRP A 149 -9.40 6.24 -5.64
N GLY A 150 -8.86 5.09 -5.25
CA GLY A 150 -7.43 4.94 -4.94
C GLY A 150 -6.56 5.35 -6.13
N PHE A 151 -6.95 4.94 -7.34
CA PHE A 151 -6.26 5.35 -8.57
C PHE A 151 -6.33 6.85 -8.82
N VAL A 152 -7.51 7.47 -8.69
CA VAL A 152 -7.68 8.93 -8.86
C VAL A 152 -6.88 9.69 -7.81
N HIS A 153 -6.90 9.25 -6.55
CA HIS A 153 -6.14 9.87 -5.47
C HIS A 153 -4.64 9.81 -5.75
N SER A 154 -4.11 8.63 -6.08
CA SER A 154 -2.69 8.48 -6.40
C SER A 154 -2.27 9.22 -7.66
N ALA A 155 -3.11 9.23 -8.70
CA ALA A 155 -2.86 9.99 -9.92
C ALA A 155 -2.85 11.50 -9.63
N SER A 156 -3.74 12.00 -8.78
CA SER A 156 -3.77 13.42 -8.40
C SER A 156 -2.51 13.83 -7.64
N GLN A 157 -2.05 13.02 -6.69
CA GLN A 157 -0.81 13.25 -5.93
C GLN A 157 0.42 13.19 -6.85
N PHE A 158 0.47 12.20 -7.74
CA PHE A 158 1.54 12.08 -8.72
C PHE A 158 1.60 13.28 -9.68
N LEU A 159 0.46 13.69 -10.22
CA LEU A 159 0.37 14.85 -11.10
C LEU A 159 0.74 16.15 -10.38
N ALA A 160 0.33 16.31 -9.12
CA ALA A 160 0.69 17.48 -8.30
C ALA A 160 2.21 17.54 -8.07
N LEU A 161 2.85 16.43 -7.71
CA LEU A 161 4.30 16.34 -7.53
C LEU A 161 5.07 16.54 -8.84
N TYR A 162 4.58 15.95 -9.93
CA TYR A 162 5.17 16.14 -11.26
C TYR A 162 5.09 17.59 -11.73
N SER A 163 3.92 18.23 -11.52
CA SER A 163 3.69 19.65 -11.86
C SER A 163 4.56 20.57 -11.00
N TYR A 164 4.71 20.27 -9.71
CA TYR A 164 5.60 21.03 -8.83
C TYR A 164 7.07 20.92 -9.27
N HIS A 165 7.54 19.72 -9.63
CA HIS A 165 8.91 19.52 -10.10
C HIS A 165 9.17 20.17 -11.47
N SER A 166 8.19 20.13 -12.38
CA SER A 166 8.30 20.78 -13.70
C SER A 166 8.16 22.31 -13.67
N VAL A 167 7.58 22.87 -12.60
CA VAL A 167 7.56 24.33 -12.32
C VAL A 167 8.75 24.78 -11.45
N ALA A 168 9.45 23.86 -10.79
CA ALA A 168 10.64 24.13 -9.98
C ALA A 168 12.02 23.85 -10.66
N PRO A 169 12.24 23.97 -11.99
CA PRO A 169 13.59 24.18 -12.49
C PRO A 169 13.92 25.67 -12.26
N MET A 170 14.87 25.94 -11.37
CA MET A 170 15.42 27.25 -10.96
C MET A 170 14.83 27.89 -9.69
N ARG A 171 15.25 27.36 -8.53
CA ARG A 171 15.90 28.22 -7.54
C ARG A 171 17.08 27.51 -6.90
#